data_AF-A0A661B8I7-F1
#
_entry.id   AF-A0A661B8I7-F1
#
_cell.length_a   1.000
_cell.length_b   1.000
_cell.length_c   1.000
_cell.angle_alpha   90.00
_cell.angle_beta   90.00
_cell.angle_gamma   90.00
#
_symmetry.space_group_name_H-M   'P 1'
#
loop_
_entity.id
_entity.type
_entity.pdbx_description
1 polymer ?
#
loop_
_entity_poly.entity_id
_entity_poly.type
_entity_poly.pdbx_seq_one_letter_code
_entity_poly.pdbx_strand_id
1 'polypeptide(L)'
;MRENETIICRCEDLTLEDIRSAIADGYTDFEELKRYLRCGMGPCGGRTCLPLIRRELARVKGVPVEDVAMPTSRPPVQVTTFEAISVGSERGKNE
;
A
#
# COMPACT_ATOMS: atom_id res chain seq x y z
N MET A 1 -20.48 12.51 -0.28
CA MET A 1 -19.06 12.25 -0.59
C MET A 1 -19.03 11.64 -1.98
N ARG A 2 -18.43 12.32 -2.97
CA ARG A 2 -18.36 11.80 -4.34
C ARG A 2 -17.31 10.69 -4.37
N GLU A 3 -17.50 9.63 -5.16
CA GLU A 3 -16.54 8.51 -5.21
C GLU A 3 -15.11 8.97 -5.54
N ASN A 4 -15.00 9.99 -6.40
CA ASN A 4 -13.75 10.63 -6.81
C ASN A 4 -12.95 11.27 -5.65
N GLU A 5 -13.61 11.67 -4.56
CA GLU A 5 -12.96 12.28 -3.39
C GLU A 5 -12.57 11.22 -2.34
N THR A 6 -12.75 9.93 -2.63
CA THR A 6 -12.46 8.85 -1.68
C THR A 6 -10.96 8.67 -1.53
N ILE A 7 -10.40 9.02 -0.37
CA ILE A 7 -8.98 8.83 -0.10
C ILE A 7 -8.66 7.34 0.09
N ILE A 8 -7.76 6.82 -0.75
CA ILE A 8 -7.24 5.46 -0.68
C ILE A 8 -5.91 5.42 0.09
N CYS A 9 -5.02 6.38 -0.15
CA CYS A 9 -3.74 6.48 0.55
C CYS A 9 -3.63 7.81 1.30
N ARG A 10 -3.73 7.77 2.63
CA ARG A 10 -3.59 8.96 3.49
C ARG A 10 -2.15 9.47 3.62
N CYS A 11 -1.15 8.66 3.26
CA CYS A 11 0.25 9.07 3.40
C CYS A 11 0.76 9.85 2.20
N GLU A 12 0.21 9.58 1.02
CA GLU A 12 0.60 10.22 -0.25
C GLU A 12 -0.57 11.02 -0.84
N ASP A 13 -1.62 11.27 -0.03
CA ASP A 13 -2.85 11.99 -0.40
C ASP A 13 -3.51 11.51 -1.71
N LEU A 14 -3.51 10.20 -1.95
CA LEU A 14 -4.09 9.61 -3.16
C LEU A 14 -5.57 9.29 -3.00
N THR A 15 -6.35 9.68 -3.99
CA THR A 15 -7.77 9.37 -4.14
C THR A 15 -8.01 8.10 -4.95
N LEU A 16 -9.25 7.62 -4.95
CA LEU A 16 -9.70 6.51 -5.80
C LEU A 16 -9.60 6.87 -7.29
N GLU A 17 -9.83 8.13 -7.64
CA GLU A 17 -9.69 8.63 -9.00
C GLU A 17 -8.24 8.54 -9.49
N ASP A 18 -7.26 8.88 -8.64
CA ASP A 18 -5.84 8.77 -8.99
C ASP A 18 -5.44 7.32 -9.30
N ILE A 19 -5.91 6.36 -8.47
CA ILE A 19 -5.65 4.93 -8.68
C ILE A 19 -6.28 4.46 -9.99
N ARG A 20 -7.54 4.82 -10.25
CA ARG A 20 -8.25 4.39 -11.47
C ARG A 20 -7.66 5.01 -12.73
N SER A 21 -7.24 6.27 -12.65
CA SER A 21 -6.56 6.97 -13.76
C SER A 21 -5.24 6.28 -14.09
N ALA A 22 -4.42 5.96 -13.08
CA ALA A 22 -3.19 5.21 -13.30
C ALA A 22 -3.45 3.81 -13.91
N ILE A 23 -4.50 3.10 -13.45
CA ILE A 23 -4.85 1.81 -14.07
C ILE A 23 -5.29 1.99 -15.52
N ALA A 24 -6.04 3.05 -15.83
CA ALA A 24 -6.46 3.37 -17.20
C ALA A 24 -5.28 3.75 -18.12
N ASP A 25 -4.23 4.37 -17.56
CA ASP A 25 -2.97 4.67 -18.26
C ASP A 25 -2.11 3.42 -18.54
N GLY A 26 -2.51 2.26 -18.02
CA GLY A 26 -1.87 0.97 -18.29
C GLY A 26 -1.01 0.43 -17.14
N TYR A 27 -0.96 1.11 -15.98
CA TYR A 27 -0.30 0.59 -14.78
C TYR A 27 -1.19 -0.48 -14.14
N THR A 28 -1.02 -1.73 -14.59
CA THR A 28 -1.90 -2.84 -14.21
C THR A 28 -1.30 -3.72 -13.13
N ASP A 29 -0.04 -3.52 -12.73
CA ASP A 29 0.56 -4.26 -11.62
C ASP A 29 0.70 -3.43 -10.34
N PHE A 30 0.72 -4.12 -9.20
CA PHE A 30 0.91 -3.49 -7.91
C PHE A 30 2.26 -2.77 -7.82
N GLU A 31 3.32 -3.39 -8.33
CA GLU A 31 4.67 -2.82 -8.27
C GLU A 31 4.81 -1.60 -9.19
N GLU A 32 4.07 -1.57 -10.31
CA GLU A 32 3.95 -0.40 -11.19
C GLU A 32 3.26 0.77 -10.49
N LEU A 33 2.06 0.54 -9.93
CA LEU A 33 1.33 1.57 -9.18
C LEU A 33 2.13 2.08 -7.99
N LYS A 34 2.82 1.19 -7.28
CA LYS A 34 3.71 1.54 -6.17
C LYS A 34 4.87 2.43 -6.62
N ARG A 35 5.47 2.19 -7.80
CA ARG A 35 6.56 3.03 -8.32
C ARG A 35 6.07 4.36 -8.86
N TYR A 36 4.90 4.37 -9.48
CA TYR A 36 4.33 5.56 -10.11
C TYR A 36 3.72 6.50 -9.06
N LEU A 37 2.79 6.01 -8.23
CA LEU A 37 2.04 6.81 -7.25
C LEU A 37 2.64 6.79 -5.85
N ARG A 38 3.73 6.03 -5.63
CA ARG A 38 4.34 5.83 -4.29
C ARG A 38 3.41 5.19 -3.26
N CYS A 39 2.28 4.61 -3.69
CA CYS A 39 1.33 3.98 -2.78
C CYS A 39 2.00 2.82 -2.02
N GLY A 40 1.87 2.82 -0.68
CA GLY A 40 2.48 1.83 0.19
C GLY A 40 3.92 2.14 0.64
N MET A 41 4.51 3.25 0.18
CA MET A 41 5.84 3.71 0.63
C MET A 41 5.80 4.65 1.84
N GLY A 42 4.61 5.08 2.28
CA GLY A 42 4.46 5.92 3.46
C GLY A 42 4.78 5.19 4.77
N PRO A 43 4.81 5.89 5.92
CA PRO A 43 5.13 5.30 7.24
C PRO A 43 4.17 4.19 7.69
N CYS A 44 2.99 4.11 7.06
CA CYS A 44 2.06 3.01 7.28
C CYS A 44 2.54 1.67 6.67
N GLY A 45 3.55 1.67 5.79
CA GLY A 45 4.03 0.48 5.08
C GLY A 45 2.96 -0.18 4.20
N GLY A 46 1.96 0.60 3.78
CA GLY A 46 0.87 0.11 2.93
C GLY A 46 -0.22 -0.70 3.63
N ARG A 47 -0.21 -0.82 4.97
CA ARG A 47 -1.22 -1.59 5.73
C ARG A 47 -2.67 -1.23 5.40
N THR A 48 -2.95 0.03 5.08
CA THR A 48 -4.28 0.51 4.73
C THR A 48 -4.56 0.53 3.24
N CYS A 49 -3.63 1.05 2.42
CA CYS A 49 -3.89 1.27 1.00
C CYS A 49 -3.68 0.00 0.15
N LEU A 50 -2.76 -0.90 0.50
CA LEU A 50 -2.47 -2.09 -0.31
C LEU A 50 -3.69 -3.00 -0.52
N PRO A 51 -4.47 -3.35 0.52
CA PRO A 51 -5.66 -4.20 0.34
C PRO A 51 -6.74 -3.54 -0.51
N LEU A 52 -6.87 -2.21 -0.41
CA LEU A 52 -7.84 -1.42 -1.19
C LEU A 52 -7.46 -1.41 -2.68
N ILE A 53 -6.20 -1.11 -2.97
CA ILE A 53 -5.66 -1.10 -4.34
C ILE A 53 -5.73 -2.50 -4.95
N ARG A 54 -5.43 -3.55 -4.16
CA ARG A 54 -5.55 -4.95 -4.60
C ARG A 54 -6.98 -5.26 -5.06
N ARG A 55 -7.99 -4.76 -4.34
CA ARG A 55 -9.40 -4.95 -4.71
C ARG A 55 -9.77 -4.21 -6.00
N GLU A 56 -9.27 -2.99 -6.21
CA GLU A 56 -9.51 -2.26 -7.45
C GLU A 56 -8.79 -2.91 -8.65
N LEU A 57 -7.56 -3.37 -8.47
CA LEU A 57 -6.85 -4.15 -9.49
C LEU A 57 -7.58 -5.43 -9.88
N ALA A 58 -8.09 -6.17 -8.89
CA ALA A 58 -8.88 -7.39 -9.11
C ALA A 58 -10.15 -7.09 -9.92
N ARG A 59 -10.85 -6.01 -9.58
CA ARG A 59 -12.05 -5.54 -10.29
C ARG A 59 -11.76 -5.22 -11.75
N VAL A 60 -10.68 -4.49 -12.02
CA VAL A 60 -10.33 -4.09 -13.39
C VAL A 60 -9.84 -5.28 -14.21
N LYS A 61 -9.07 -6.19 -13.62
CA LYS A 61 -8.59 -7.41 -14.29
C LYS A 61 -9.64 -8.50 -14.42
N GLY A 62 -10.77 -8.41 -13.71
CA GLY A 62 -11.80 -9.45 -13.70
C GLY A 62 -11.36 -10.76 -13.04
N VAL A 63 -10.36 -10.72 -12.16
CA VAL A 63 -9.82 -11.90 -11.47
C VAL A 63 -10.22 -11.89 -9.98
N PRO A 64 -10.27 -13.05 -9.31
CA PRO A 64 -10.33 -13.11 -7.86
C PRO A 64 -9.25 -12.24 -7.21
N VAL A 65 -9.57 -11.59 -6.09
CA VAL A 65 -8.62 -10.74 -5.35
C VAL A 65 -7.35 -11.52 -4.96
N GLU A 66 -7.53 -12.81 -4.71
CA GLU A 66 -6.50 -13.79 -4.35
C GLU A 66 -5.39 -13.87 -5.41
N ASP A 67 -5.74 -13.74 -6.68
CA ASP A 67 -4.82 -13.87 -7.81
C ASP A 67 -4.01 -12.60 -8.08
N VAL A 68 -4.40 -11.47 -7.47
CA VAL A 68 -3.61 -10.24 -7.54
C VAL A 68 -2.42 -10.34 -6.60
N ALA A 69 -1.21 -10.30 -7.16
CA ALA A 69 0.02 -10.36 -6.40
C ALA A 69 0.15 -9.19 -5.41
N MET A 70 0.67 -9.48 -4.22
CA MET A 70 0.99 -8.48 -3.20
C MET A 70 2.48 -8.16 -3.20
N PRO A 71 2.87 -6.92 -2.85
CA PRO A 71 4.28 -6.57 -2.74
C PRO A 71 4.96 -7.34 -1.61
N THR A 72 6.26 -7.57 -1.77
CA THR A 72 7.05 -8.29 -0.77
C THR A 72 7.15 -7.51 0.54
N SER A 73 6.88 -8.18 1.67
CA SER A 73 7.17 -7.65 2.99
C SER A 73 8.69 -7.55 3.22
N ARG A 74 9.13 -6.46 3.84
CA ARG A 74 10.54 -6.20 4.16
C ARG A 74 10.65 -5.70 5.61
N PRO A 75 11.65 -6.17 6.38
CA PRO A 75 11.90 -5.66 7.72
C PRO A 75 12.50 -4.23 7.67
N PRO A 76 12.28 -3.41 8.71
CA PRO A 76 11.44 -3.66 9.88
C PRO A 76 9.93 -3.51 9.57
N VAL A 77 9.10 -4.39 10.13
CA VAL A 77 7.64 -4.42 9.87
C VAL A 77 6.94 -3.15 10.35
N GLN A 78 7.48 -2.52 11.39
CA GLN A 78 7.03 -1.24 11.92
C GLN A 78 8.19 -0.26 11.93
N VAL A 79 7.86 1.03 11.74
CA VAL A 79 8.83 2.11 11.88
C VAL A 79 9.50 2.04 13.25
N THR A 80 10.83 2.05 13.26
CA THR A 80 11.65 1.87 14.44
C THR A 80 12.83 2.84 14.37
N THR A 81 13.29 3.34 15.53
CA THR A 81 14.44 4.24 15.62
C THR A 81 15.74 3.46 15.43
N PHE A 82 16.79 4.14 14.95
CA PHE A 82 18.12 3.52 14.83
C PHE A 82 18.67 3.06 16.18
N GLU A 83 18.37 3.78 17.26
CA GLU A 83 18.72 3.37 18.63
C GLU A 83 18.10 2.02 19.01
N ALA A 84 16.81 1.83 18.73
CA ALA A 84 16.12 0.57 19.02
C ALA A 84 16.68 -0.61 18.20
N ILE A 85 17.25 -0.35 17.02
CA ILE A 85 17.98 -1.36 16.25
C ILE A 85 19.36 -1.62 16.89
N SER A 86 20.08 -0.56 17.28
CA SER A 86 21.43 -0.63 17.86
C SER A 86 21.48 -1.40 19.18
N VAL A 87 20.47 -1.24 20.03
CA VAL A 87 20.41 -1.90 21.35
C VAL A 87 19.88 -3.34 21.24
N GLY A 88 19.33 -3.72 20.09
CA GLY A 88 18.59 -4.98 19.93
C GLY A 88 17.27 -4.90 20.67
N SER A 89 16.25 -4.31 20.05
CA SER A 89 14.90 -4.17 20.62
C SER A 89 14.32 -5.53 21.03
N GLU A 90 14.42 -5.90 22.30
CA GLU A 90 13.54 -6.88 22.94
C GLU A 90 12.13 -6.29 23.09
N ARG A 91 11.38 -6.21 21.99
CA ARG A 91 9.93 -5.98 22.06
C ARG A 91 9.22 -7.31 21.99
N GLY A 92 9.11 -7.93 23.17
CA GLY A 92 8.40 -9.20 23.40
C GLY A 92 8.29 -9.63 24.86
N LYS A 93 8.60 -8.77 25.85
CA LYS A 93 8.26 -9.00 27.25
C LYS A 93 7.57 -7.76 27.83
N ASN A 94 6.30 -7.94 28.13
CA ASN A 94 5.40 -7.12 28.95
C ASN A 94 4.54 -6.06 28.26
N GLU A 95 3.24 -6.31 28.45
CA GLU A 95 2.03 -5.47 28.39
C GLU A 95 1.30 -5.30 27.06
#